data_AF-A0A0G0XBJ3-F1
#
_entry.id   AF-A0A0G0XBJ3-F1
#
_cell.length_a   1.000
_cell.length_b   1.000
_cell.length_c   1.000
_cell.angle_alpha   90.00
_cell.angle_beta   90.00
_cell.angle_gamma   90.00
#
_symmetry.space_group_name_H-M   'P 1'
#
loop_
_entity.id
_entity.type
_entity.pdbx_description
1 polymer ?
#
loop_
_entity_poly.entity_id
_entity_poly.type
_entity_poly.pdbx_seq_one_letter_code
_entity_poly.pdbx_strand_id
1 'polypeptide(L)'
;MFSPEVRSHLPPYDAAYDYLLDAISQLEEELDIEGNIQAAKKIKDSLEEYNHMLDTLTHDNNIPLVASFLEDQAEELFATMTDPENTEKIQGLQHLAASLSRAA
;
A
#
# COMPACT_ATOMS: atom_id res chain seq x y z
N MET A 1 -4.70 -22.65 13.28
CA MET A 1 -3.82 -21.47 13.39
C MET A 1 -2.66 -21.71 12.45
N PHE A 2 -2.52 -20.89 11.41
CA PHE A 2 -1.37 -20.92 10.50
C PHE A 2 -0.24 -20.11 11.14
N SER A 3 0.99 -20.61 11.10
CA SER A 3 2.18 -19.87 11.54
C SER A 3 2.45 -18.67 10.61
N PRO A 4 3.14 -17.62 11.09
CA PRO A 4 3.50 -16.46 10.28
C PRO A 4 4.12 -16.80 8.91
N GLU A 5 4.99 -17.81 8.89
CA GLU A 5 5.69 -18.32 7.71
C GLU A 5 4.77 -18.94 6.65
N VAL A 6 3.55 -19.36 7.01
CA VAL A 6 2.58 -19.91 6.06
C VAL A 6 1.70 -18.80 5.46
N ARG A 7 1.56 -17.66 6.16
CA ARG A 7 0.79 -16.50 5.69
C ARG A 7 1.53 -15.73 4.59
N SER A 8 2.86 -15.67 4.66
CA SER A 8 3.73 -15.07 3.65
C SER A 8 3.79 -15.80 2.30
N HIS A 9 2.96 -16.84 2.12
CA HIS A 9 2.81 -17.60 0.87
C HIS A 9 1.36 -17.60 0.38
N LEU A 10 0.49 -16.76 0.97
CA LEU A 10 -0.87 -16.59 0.51
C LEU A 10 -0.89 -15.53 -0.60
N PRO A 11 -1.63 -15.76 -1.71
CA PRO A 11 -1.75 -14.80 -2.81
C PRO A 11 -2.07 -13.34 -2.39
N PRO A 12 -2.96 -13.07 -1.42
CA PRO A 12 -3.22 -11.69 -0.98
C PRO A 12 -2.03 -11.04 -0.27
N TYR A 13 -1.17 -11.82 0.39
CA TYR A 13 0.03 -11.32 1.04
C TYR A 13 1.07 -10.92 -0.01
N ASP A 14 1.33 -11.79 -0.99
CA ASP A 14 2.28 -11.51 -2.07
C ASP A 14 1.84 -10.28 -2.88
N ALA A 15 0.54 -10.18 -3.19
CA ALA A 15 0.00 -9.03 -3.91
C ALA A 15 0.12 -7.72 -3.11
N ALA A 16 -0.03 -7.77 -1.78
CA ALA A 16 0.14 -6.59 -0.93
C ALA A 16 1.60 -6.16 -0.80
N TYR A 17 2.49 -7.14 -0.70
CA TYR A 17 3.92 -6.93 -0.71
C TYR A 17 4.37 -6.27 -2.02
N ASP A 18 3.96 -6.83 -3.17
CA ASP A 18 4.29 -6.29 -4.49
C ASP A 18 3.74 -4.88 -4.69
N TYR A 19 2.50 -4.63 -4.25
CA TYR A 19 1.90 -3.29 -4.31
C TYR A 19 2.68 -2.26 -3.48
N LEU A 20 3.01 -2.60 -2.23
CA LEU A 20 3.76 -1.69 -1.35
C LEU A 20 5.14 -1.38 -1.92
N LEU A 21 5.84 -2.37 -2.48
CA LEU A 21 7.13 -2.15 -3.14
C LEU A 21 7.02 -1.25 -4.38
N ASP A 22 6.02 -1.49 -5.24
CA ASP A 22 5.79 -0.67 -6.44
C ASP A 22 5.49 0.79 -6.05
N ALA A 23 4.63 1.01 -5.05
CA ALA A 23 4.31 2.34 -4.55
C ALA A 23 5.53 3.05 -3.95
N ILE A 24 6.36 2.35 -3.16
CA ILE A 24 7.61 2.90 -2.63
C ILE A 24 8.53 3.31 -3.79
N SER A 25 8.72 2.44 -4.79
CA SER A 25 9.58 2.72 -5.94
C SER A 25 9.09 3.95 -6.73
N GLN A 26 7.78 4.10 -6.90
CA GLN A 26 7.19 5.27 -7.57
C GLN A 26 7.42 6.55 -6.77
N LEU A 27 7.20 6.52 -5.45
CA LEU A 27 7.43 7.67 -4.58
C LEU A 27 8.92 8.06 -4.51
N GLU A 28 9.83 7.09 -4.56
CA GLU A 28 11.28 7.36 -4.64
C GLU A 28 11.65 8.07 -5.95
N GLU A 29 11.11 7.62 -7.08
CA GLU A 29 11.31 8.25 -8.39
C GLU A 29 10.73 9.67 -8.40
N GLU A 30 9.50 9.85 -7.91
CA GLU A 30 8.86 11.16 -7.79
C GLU A 30 9.68 12.11 -6.89
N LEU A 31 10.22 11.61 -5.78
CA LEU A 31 11.05 12.40 -4.88
C LEU A 31 12.36 12.87 -5.52
N ASP A 32 13.00 12.03 -6.34
CA ASP A 32 14.25 12.36 -7.03
C ASP A 32 14.08 13.47 -8.06
N ILE A 33 12.90 13.52 -8.70
CA ILE A 33 12.57 14.54 -9.71
C ILE A 33 11.89 15.79 -9.13
N GLU A 34 11.35 15.72 -7.90
CA GLU A 34 10.59 16.81 -7.29
C GLU A 34 11.51 17.96 -6.81
N GLY A 35 11.43 19.10 -7.50
CA GLY A 35 12.20 20.30 -7.18
C GLY A 35 11.57 21.19 -6.10
N ASN A 36 10.30 20.97 -5.75
CA ASN A 36 9.58 21.75 -4.75
C ASN A 36 9.70 21.12 -3.36
N ILE A 37 10.33 21.85 -2.43
CA ILE A 37 10.56 21.39 -1.05
C ILE A 37 9.27 20.95 -0.33
N GLN A 38 8.15 21.63 -0.57
CA GLN A 38 6.89 21.31 0.09
C GLN A 38 6.26 20.02 -0.47
N ALA A 39 6.37 19.80 -1.78
CA ALA A 39 5.90 18.56 -2.41
C ALA A 39 6.83 17.39 -2.06
N ALA A 40 8.16 17.59 -2.13
CA ALA A 40 9.14 16.60 -1.70
C ALA A 40 8.95 16.17 -0.24
N LYS A 41 8.58 17.10 0.65
CA LYS A 41 8.25 16.74 2.03
C LYS A 41 7.05 15.81 2.11
N LYS A 42 5.97 16.08 1.35
CA LYS A 42 4.79 15.21 1.33
C LYS A 42 5.12 13.82 0.79
N ILE A 43 5.86 13.75 -0.32
CA ILE A 43 6.30 12.49 -0.92
C ILE A 43 7.14 11.69 0.09
N LYS A 44 8.04 12.36 0.81
CA LYS A 44 8.83 11.73 1.86
C LYS A 44 7.97 11.22 3.02
N ASP A 45 7.01 12.01 3.50
CA ASP A 45 6.09 11.61 4.58
C ASP A 45 5.30 10.36 4.14
N SER A 46 4.79 10.32 2.91
CA SER A 46 4.13 9.12 2.35
C SER A 46 5.09 7.92 2.22
N LEU A 47 6.32 8.14 1.76
CA LEU A 47 7.32 7.07 1.64
C LEU A 47 7.65 6.44 3.00
N GLU A 48 7.71 7.22 4.06
CA GLU A 48 7.89 6.71 5.43
C GLU A 48 6.69 5.83 5.86
N GLU A 49 5.46 6.22 5.54
CA GLU A 49 4.25 5.44 5.83
C GLU A 49 4.22 4.11 5.05
N TYR A 50 4.49 4.12 3.75
CA TYR A 50 4.52 2.91 2.93
C TYR A 50 5.62 1.93 3.37
N ASN A 51 6.80 2.43 3.71
CA ASN A 51 7.87 1.60 4.27
C ASN A 51 7.46 0.98 5.61
N HIS A 52 6.77 1.74 6.47
CA HIS A 52 6.26 1.22 7.74
C HIS A 52 5.22 0.11 7.52
N MET A 53 4.34 0.25 6.53
CA MET A 53 3.36 -0.79 6.20
C MET A 53 4.00 -2.04 5.60
N LEU A 54 5.06 -1.89 4.81
CA LEU A 54 5.85 -3.02 4.32
C LEU A 54 6.53 -3.78 5.47
N ASP A 55 7.12 -3.05 6.41
CA ASP A 55 7.72 -3.63 7.61
C ASP A 55 6.66 -4.33 8.49
N THR A 56 5.49 -3.70 8.64
CA THR A 56 4.34 -4.26 9.36
C THR A 56 3.85 -5.57 8.72
N LEU A 57 3.82 -5.62 7.39
CA LEU A 57 3.42 -6.81 6.64
C LEU A 57 4.44 -7.94 6.82
N THR A 58 5.73 -7.62 6.75
CA THR A 58 6.84 -8.59 6.68
C THR A 58 7.38 -9.07 8.01
N HIS A 59 7.46 -8.21 9.01
CA HIS A 59 8.07 -8.51 10.30
C HIS A 59 7.03 -8.62 11.43
N ASP A 60 6.11 -7.65 11.52
CA ASP A 60 5.10 -7.65 12.59
C ASP A 60 3.91 -8.57 12.27
N ASN A 61 3.75 -8.95 10.99
CA ASN A 61 2.67 -9.78 10.46
C ASN A 61 1.27 -9.28 10.89
N ASN A 62 1.12 -7.97 10.98
CA ASN A 62 -0.15 -7.33 11.36
C ASN A 62 -0.99 -7.04 10.11
N ILE A 63 -1.48 -8.12 9.50
CA ILE A 63 -2.28 -8.10 8.28
C ILE A 63 -3.51 -7.17 8.37
N PRO A 64 -4.28 -7.14 9.49
CA PRO A 64 -5.41 -6.22 9.60
C PRO A 64 -5.03 -4.74 9.48
N LEU A 65 -3.88 -4.34 10.05
CA LEU A 65 -3.41 -2.96 9.97
C LEU A 65 -3.06 -2.58 8.52
N VAL A 66 -2.35 -3.46 7.81
CA VAL A 66 -1.99 -3.25 6.41
C VAL A 66 -3.24 -3.23 5.52
N ALA A 67 -4.22 -4.10 5.78
CA ALA A 67 -5.47 -4.10 5.04
C ALA A 67 -6.26 -2.79 5.22
N SER A 68 -6.34 -2.27 6.45
CA SER A 68 -6.98 -0.97 6.73
C SER A 68 -6.27 0.16 6.00
N PHE A 69 -4.93 0.17 6.03
CA PHE A 69 -4.15 1.17 5.30
C PHE A 69 -4.45 1.17 3.80
N LEU A 70 -4.49 -0.01 3.16
CA LEU A 70 -4.80 -0.10 1.73
C LEU A 70 -6.23 0.34 1.40
N GLU A 71 -7.17 0.13 2.31
CA GLU A 71 -8.54 0.65 2.18
C GLU A 71 -8.57 2.17 2.27
N ASP A 72 -7.87 2.76 3.25
CA ASP A 72 -7.74 4.22 3.40
C ASP A 72 -7.10 4.85 2.15
N GLN A 73 -6.06 4.23 1.59
CA GLN A 73 -5.42 4.68 0.33
C GLN A 73 -6.40 4.64 -0.86
N ALA A 74 -7.23 3.60 -0.94
CA ALA A 74 -8.24 3.51 -1.99
C ALA A 74 -9.31 4.61 -1.85
N GLU A 75 -9.71 4.94 -0.62
CA GLU A 75 -10.65 6.03 -0.35
C GLU A 75 -10.08 7.40 -0.68
N GLU A 76 -8.81 7.66 -0.33
CA GLU A 76 -8.13 8.91 -0.67
C GLU A 76 -8.00 9.11 -2.19
N LEU A 77 -7.62 8.06 -2.91
CA LEU A 77 -7.58 8.05 -4.36
C LEU A 77 -8.96 8.28 -4.97
N PHE A 78 -10.01 7.71 -4.38
CA PHE A 78 -11.39 7.93 -4.82
C PHE A 78 -11.84 9.38 -4.59
N ALA A 79 -11.49 9.97 -3.44
CA ALA A 79 -11.90 11.33 -3.08
C ALA A 79 -11.19 12.41 -3.92
N THR A 80 -9.97 12.13 -4.38
CA THR A 80 -9.15 13.08 -5.16
C THR A 80 -9.33 12.94 -6.68
N MET A 81 -10.21 12.03 -7.12
CA MET A 81 -10.24 11.60 -8.51
C MET A 81 -11.00 12.53 -9.47
N THR A 82 -10.39 12.77 -10.63
CA THR A 82 -11.05 13.34 -11.82
C THR A 82 -10.94 12.47 -13.08
N ASP A 83 -10.16 11.38 -13.06
CA ASP A 83 -9.79 10.63 -14.27
C ASP A 83 -10.19 9.15 -14.20
N PRO A 84 -10.92 8.58 -15.18
CA PRO A 84 -11.45 7.21 -15.13
C PRO A 84 -10.40 6.08 -15.07
N GLU A 85 -9.16 6.27 -15.53
CA GLU A 85 -8.10 5.23 -15.45
C GLU A 85 -7.73 4.86 -13.99
N ASN A 86 -7.96 5.76 -13.04
CA ASN A 86 -7.71 5.48 -11.62
C ASN A 86 -8.79 4.59 -10.96
N THR A 87 -9.91 4.32 -11.65
CA THR A 87 -10.98 3.47 -11.13
C THR A 87 -10.52 2.03 -10.97
N GLU A 88 -9.74 1.52 -11.92
CA GLU A 88 -9.21 0.15 -11.89
C GLU A 88 -8.19 -0.02 -10.76
N LYS A 89 -7.34 1.00 -10.52
CA LYS A 89 -6.39 1.01 -9.41
C LYS A 89 -7.09 0.98 -8.05
N ILE A 90 -8.14 1.80 -7.86
CA ILE A 90 -8.93 1.82 -6.63
C ILE A 90 -9.64 0.49 -6.39
N GLN A 91 -10.27 -0.07 -7.43
CA GLN A 91 -10.92 -1.37 -7.32
C GLN A 91 -9.91 -2.48 -6.98
N GLY A 92 -8.71 -2.42 -7.56
CA GLY A 92 -7.60 -3.31 -7.22
C GLY A 92 -7.22 -3.21 -5.74
N LEU A 93 -7.04 -1.99 -5.23
CA LEU A 93 -6.72 -1.74 -3.82
C LEU A 93 -7.80 -2.21 -2.87
N GLN A 94 -9.08 -1.88 -3.14
CA GLN A 94 -10.20 -2.34 -2.34
C GLN A 94 -10.31 -3.86 -2.33
N HIS A 95 -10.09 -4.51 -3.47
CA HIS A 95 -10.10 -5.96 -3.57
C HIS A 95 -8.95 -6.59 -2.78
N LEU A 96 -7.77 -5.97 -2.84
CA LEU A 96 -6.57 -6.40 -2.12
C LEU A 96 -6.75 -6.26 -0.60
N ALA A 97 -7.22 -5.11 -0.12
CA ALA A 97 -7.55 -4.85 1.28
C ALA A 97 -8.59 -5.86 1.82
N ALA A 98 -9.66 -6.10 1.05
CA ALA A 98 -10.68 -7.09 1.40
C ALA A 98 -10.12 -8.53 1.44
N SER A 99 -9.20 -8.86 0.53
CA SER A 99 -8.59 -10.19 0.46
C SER A 99 -7.60 -10.43 1.60
N LEU A 100 -6.80 -9.43 1.97
CA LEU A 100 -5.93 -9.45 3.15
C LEU A 100 -6.73 -9.58 4.44
N SER A 101 -7.79 -8.78 4.60
CA SER A 101 -8.67 -8.84 5.78
C SER A 101 -9.31 -10.21 5.98
N ARG A 102 -9.64 -10.92 4.89
CA ARG A 102 -10.20 -12.28 4.94
C ARG A 102 -9.16 -13.36 5.25
N ALA A 103 -7.87 -13.07 5.02
CA ALA A 103 -6.77 -13.98 5.24
C ALA A 103 -6.13 -13.87 6.65
N ALA A 104 -6.42 -12.78 7.38
CA ALA A 104 -5.97 -12.50 8.74
C ALA A 104 -6.62 -13.40 9.81
#